data_AF-A0A8J7CGN6-F1
#
_entry.id   AF-A0A8J7CGN6-F1
#
_cell.length_a   1.000
_cell.length_b   1.000
_cell.length_c   1.000
_cell.angle_alpha   90.00
_cell.angle_beta   90.00
_cell.angle_gamma   90.00
#
_symmetry.space_group_name_H-M   'P 1'
#
loop_
_entity.id
_entity.type
_entity.pdbx_description
1 polymer ?
#
loop_
_entity_poly.entity_id
_entity_poly.type
_entity_poly.pdbx_seq_one_letter_code
_entity_poly.pdbx_strand_id
1 'polypeptide(L)'
;MTVEALLTRERETIEESLQNLFPAAGEWPLRLWQAMAHAVFAGGKRIRPVLARVAHRAAGGDPAEITYSVCGLELIHTYSLVHDDLPALDDDVLRRGQPTVHVAFDEATAILVGDALLTEGLLLIARHPEGKGWAERRAEGVAMVADAISARGMVGGQVEDLEATGQIAGAAGDLEKTLERIHRHKTGALLRASVELGAILAGVEGSDLGPFVDYGDDLGLAFQIADDILDASAGADDLGKSPGKDEAAGKLTYVTLYGLDQARRRLDEVEQQLIERAEAIEGPDGELGALAQFVCRRKS
;
A
#
# COMPACT_ATOMS: atom_id res chain seq x y z
N MET A 1 -4.29 24.13 -2.56
CA MET A 1 -5.37 23.12 -2.54
C MET A 1 -5.27 22.40 -1.19
N THR A 2 -6.36 22.04 -0.52
CA THR A 2 -6.22 21.25 0.72
C THR A 2 -5.86 19.80 0.37
N VAL A 3 -5.23 19.07 1.29
CA VAL A 3 -4.86 17.66 1.05
C VAL A 3 -6.10 16.78 0.85
N GLU A 4 -7.21 17.10 1.52
CA GLU A 4 -8.47 16.38 1.35
C GLU A 4 -9.05 16.57 -0.05
N ALA A 5 -8.95 17.78 -0.61
CA ALA A 5 -9.40 18.06 -1.97
C ALA A 5 -8.52 17.34 -3.01
N LEU A 6 -7.20 17.29 -2.78
CA LEU A 6 -6.26 16.50 -3.59
C LEU A 6 -6.62 15.01 -3.56
N LEU A 7 -6.72 14.43 -2.36
CA LEU A 7 -7.05 13.01 -2.19
C LEU A 7 -8.40 12.66 -2.81
N THR A 8 -9.40 13.53 -2.66
CA THR A 8 -10.73 13.32 -3.25
C THR A 8 -10.65 13.28 -4.79
N ARG A 9 -10.00 14.27 -5.40
CA ARG A 9 -9.82 14.36 -6.86
C ARG A 9 -9.09 13.14 -7.42
N GLU A 10 -7.95 12.79 -6.82
CA GLU A 10 -7.16 11.66 -7.30
C GLU A 10 -7.91 10.33 -7.10
N ARG A 11 -8.58 10.16 -5.97
CA ARG A 11 -9.40 8.96 -5.70
C ARG A 11 -10.53 8.82 -6.71
N GLU A 12 -11.26 9.89 -7.04
CA GLU A 12 -12.33 9.83 -8.05
C GLU A 12 -11.82 9.36 -9.41
N THR A 13 -10.66 9.88 -9.84
CA THR A 13 -10.01 9.46 -11.08
C THR A 13 -9.63 7.97 -11.06
N ILE A 14 -9.12 7.49 -9.93
CA ILE A 14 -8.72 6.09 -9.75
C ILE A 14 -9.94 5.17 -9.70
N GLU A 15 -11.00 5.54 -8.98
CA GLU A 15 -12.24 4.75 -8.90
C GLU A 15 -12.90 4.61 -10.28
N GLU A 16 -12.99 5.68 -11.05
CA GLU A 16 -13.52 5.63 -12.42
C GLU A 16 -12.68 4.70 -13.31
N SER A 17 -11.36 4.79 -13.20
CA SER A 17 -10.44 3.94 -13.98
C SER A 17 -10.52 2.47 -13.57
N LEU A 18 -10.63 2.17 -12.26
CA LEU A 18 -10.86 0.82 -11.76
C LEU A 18 -12.19 0.26 -12.28
N GLN A 19 -13.27 1.05 -12.27
CA GLN A 19 -14.57 0.60 -12.82
C GLN A 19 -14.46 0.20 -14.29
N ASN A 20 -13.69 0.94 -15.09
CA ASN A 20 -13.47 0.66 -16.50
C ASN A 20 -12.61 -0.59 -16.77
N LEU A 21 -11.83 -1.05 -15.78
CA LEU A 21 -11.00 -2.26 -15.90
C LEU A 21 -11.81 -3.55 -15.66
N PHE A 22 -12.91 -3.46 -14.93
CA PHE A 22 -13.75 -4.62 -14.63
C PHE A 22 -14.75 -4.84 -15.76
N PRO A 23 -14.91 -6.08 -16.25
CA PRO A 23 -15.81 -6.38 -17.35
C PRO A 23 -17.28 -6.16 -16.98
N ALA A 24 -18.11 -6.08 -18.02
CA ALA A 24 -19.56 -6.02 -17.83
C ALA A 24 -20.08 -7.29 -17.14
N ALA A 25 -21.19 -7.15 -16.41
CA ALA A 25 -21.81 -8.27 -15.71
C ALA A 25 -22.12 -9.43 -16.68
N GLY A 26 -21.65 -10.63 -16.37
CA GLY A 26 -21.91 -11.85 -17.16
C GLY A 26 -20.71 -12.40 -17.93
N GLU A 27 -19.56 -11.71 -17.94
CA GLU A 27 -18.35 -12.20 -18.61
C GLU A 27 -17.68 -13.37 -17.87
N TRP A 28 -17.05 -14.28 -18.63
CA TRP A 28 -16.33 -15.42 -18.07
C TRP A 28 -14.93 -15.02 -17.60
N PRO A 29 -14.41 -15.54 -16.47
CA PRO A 29 -15.10 -16.39 -15.49
C PRO A 29 -15.92 -15.56 -14.47
N LEU A 30 -17.25 -15.65 -14.56
CA LEU A 30 -18.19 -14.76 -13.85
C LEU A 30 -17.96 -14.67 -12.34
N ARG A 31 -17.81 -15.82 -11.67
CA ARG A 31 -17.64 -15.86 -10.20
C ARG A 31 -16.37 -15.11 -9.76
N LEU A 32 -15.27 -15.29 -10.49
CA LEU A 32 -14.00 -14.66 -10.16
C LEU A 32 -14.10 -13.14 -10.31
N TRP A 33 -14.67 -12.66 -11.41
CA TRP A 33 -14.89 -11.22 -11.61
C TRP A 33 -15.76 -10.59 -10.53
N GLN A 34 -16.84 -11.28 -10.13
CA GLN A 34 -17.70 -10.81 -9.03
C GLN A 34 -16.95 -10.73 -7.70
N ALA A 35 -16.12 -11.74 -7.38
CA ALA A 35 -15.36 -11.78 -6.14
C ALA A 35 -14.19 -10.77 -6.12
N MET A 36 -13.50 -10.58 -7.25
CA MET A 36 -12.49 -9.52 -7.40
C MET A 36 -13.13 -8.14 -7.24
N ALA A 37 -14.31 -7.90 -7.85
CA ALA A 37 -15.02 -6.63 -7.72
C ALA A 37 -15.46 -6.39 -6.27
N HIS A 38 -15.96 -7.42 -5.58
CA HIS A 38 -16.30 -7.35 -4.16
C HIS A 38 -15.11 -6.89 -3.31
N ALA A 39 -13.91 -7.44 -3.55
CA ALA A 39 -12.71 -7.05 -2.83
C ALA A 39 -12.24 -5.62 -3.17
N VAL A 40 -12.14 -5.29 -4.46
CA VAL A 40 -11.61 -4.01 -4.94
C VAL A 40 -12.52 -2.84 -4.58
N PHE A 41 -13.83 -3.02 -4.67
CA PHE A 41 -14.83 -1.96 -4.45
C PHE A 41 -15.43 -1.94 -3.02
N ALA A 42 -14.85 -2.66 -2.06
CA ALA A 42 -15.22 -2.59 -0.63
C ALA A 42 -14.87 -1.23 0.03
N GLY A 43 -14.65 -0.17 -0.73
CA GLY A 43 -14.13 1.12 -0.28
C GLY A 43 -12.61 1.12 -0.16
N GLY A 44 -12.01 2.22 0.31
CA GLY A 44 -10.56 2.38 0.45
C GLY A 44 -10.10 3.82 0.21
N LYS A 45 -8.94 4.18 0.74
CA LYS A 45 -8.35 5.52 0.55
C LYS A 45 -7.58 5.67 -0.76
N ARG A 46 -7.24 4.54 -1.41
CA ARG A 46 -6.47 4.47 -2.66
C ARG A 46 -5.10 5.17 -2.58
N ILE A 47 -4.44 5.11 -1.42
CA ILE A 47 -3.21 5.87 -1.16
C ILE A 47 -2.08 5.51 -2.14
N ARG A 48 -1.88 4.22 -2.43
CA ARG A 48 -0.81 3.74 -3.32
C ARG A 48 -0.90 4.31 -4.74
N PRO A 49 -2.03 4.17 -5.46
CA PRO A 49 -2.16 4.80 -6.77
C PRO A 49 -2.11 6.34 -6.73
N VAL A 50 -2.61 6.97 -5.65
CA VAL A 50 -2.47 8.44 -5.48
C VAL A 50 -1.00 8.83 -5.36
N LEU A 51 -0.22 8.13 -4.54
CA LEU A 51 1.22 8.37 -4.38
C LEU A 51 1.96 8.28 -5.70
N ALA A 52 1.68 7.23 -6.48
CA ALA A 52 2.32 7.05 -7.79
C ALA A 52 2.00 8.19 -8.76
N ARG A 53 0.74 8.65 -8.80
CA ARG A 53 0.31 9.78 -9.65
C ARG A 53 0.95 11.09 -9.23
N VAL A 54 1.01 11.36 -7.94
CA VAL A 54 1.64 12.57 -7.41
C VAL A 54 3.15 12.55 -7.63
N ALA A 55 3.82 11.42 -7.39
CA ALA A 55 5.24 11.26 -7.67
C ALA A 55 5.56 11.43 -9.17
N HIS A 56 4.70 10.92 -10.05
CA HIS A 56 4.82 11.13 -11.49
C HIS A 56 4.72 12.60 -11.88
N ARG A 57 3.78 13.35 -11.27
CA ARG A 57 3.68 14.81 -11.45
C ARG A 57 4.92 15.53 -10.96
N ALA A 58 5.40 15.17 -9.78
CA ALA A 58 6.59 15.75 -9.15
C ALA A 58 7.85 15.52 -10.02
N ALA A 59 7.90 14.38 -10.72
CA ALA A 59 8.93 14.07 -11.71
C ALA A 59 8.72 14.76 -13.09
N GLY A 60 7.68 15.58 -13.25
CA GLY A 60 7.40 16.34 -14.46
C GLY A 60 6.51 15.65 -15.52
N GLY A 61 5.97 14.47 -15.21
CA GLY A 61 5.03 13.76 -16.09
C GLY A 61 3.56 14.20 -15.92
N ASP A 62 2.69 13.82 -16.86
CA ASP A 62 1.25 14.02 -16.72
C ASP A 62 0.60 12.79 -16.06
N PRO A 63 0.05 12.89 -14.84
CA PRO A 63 -0.51 11.73 -14.15
C PRO A 63 -1.62 11.01 -14.91
N ALA A 64 -2.31 11.69 -15.83
CA ALA A 64 -3.30 11.07 -16.69
C ALA A 64 -2.73 9.90 -17.51
N GLU A 65 -1.46 9.99 -17.93
CA GLU A 65 -0.79 8.99 -18.77
C GLU A 65 -0.68 7.62 -18.06
N ILE A 66 -0.47 7.62 -16.74
CA ILE A 66 -0.17 6.41 -15.98
C ILE A 66 -1.36 5.85 -15.18
N THR A 67 -2.56 6.43 -15.34
CA THR A 67 -3.73 6.11 -14.51
C THR A 67 -4.05 4.61 -14.45
N TYR A 68 -4.04 3.92 -15.58
CA TYR A 68 -4.29 2.47 -15.62
C TYR A 68 -3.15 1.65 -15.02
N SER A 69 -1.90 2.07 -15.22
CA SER A 69 -0.74 1.39 -14.62
C SER A 69 -0.81 1.42 -13.09
N VAL A 70 -1.14 2.57 -12.52
CA VAL A 70 -1.20 2.73 -11.06
C VAL A 70 -2.40 2.03 -10.44
N CYS A 71 -3.49 1.81 -11.18
CA CYS A 71 -4.57 0.92 -10.74
C CYS A 71 -4.04 -0.48 -10.43
N GLY A 72 -2.98 -0.92 -11.12
CA GLY A 72 -2.29 -2.17 -10.82
C GLY A 72 -1.73 -2.24 -9.40
N LEU A 73 -1.25 -1.13 -8.83
CA LEU A 73 -0.81 -1.07 -7.43
C LEU A 73 -1.95 -1.29 -6.44
N GLU A 74 -3.16 -0.83 -6.77
CA GLU A 74 -4.34 -1.05 -5.93
C GLU A 74 -4.85 -2.49 -6.03
N LEU A 75 -4.79 -3.11 -7.22
CA LEU A 75 -5.06 -4.55 -7.35
C LEU A 75 -4.05 -5.36 -6.55
N ILE A 76 -2.76 -4.99 -6.64
CA ILE A 76 -1.67 -5.62 -5.88
C ILE A 76 -1.91 -5.49 -4.37
N HIS A 77 -2.25 -4.29 -3.90
CA HIS A 77 -2.59 -4.11 -2.49
C HIS A 77 -3.83 -4.89 -2.09
N THR A 78 -4.86 -4.93 -2.93
CA THR A 78 -6.12 -5.61 -2.61
C THR A 78 -5.90 -7.12 -2.52
N TYR A 79 -5.05 -7.73 -3.36
CA TYR A 79 -4.73 -9.14 -3.22
C TYR A 79 -4.16 -9.44 -1.83
N SER A 80 -3.24 -8.60 -1.35
CA SER A 80 -2.55 -8.87 -0.09
C SER A 80 -3.57 -8.91 1.05
N LEU A 81 -4.54 -8.00 1.04
CA LEU A 81 -5.62 -7.98 2.03
C LEU A 81 -6.54 -9.20 1.92
N VAL A 82 -6.90 -9.62 0.69
CA VAL A 82 -7.75 -10.80 0.49
C VAL A 82 -7.10 -12.06 1.03
N HIS A 83 -5.79 -12.22 0.83
CA HIS A 83 -5.04 -13.35 1.37
C HIS A 83 -4.87 -13.22 2.89
N ASP A 84 -4.45 -12.06 3.40
CA ASP A 84 -4.31 -11.80 4.85
C ASP A 84 -5.59 -12.16 5.62
N ASP A 85 -6.76 -11.91 5.05
CA ASP A 85 -8.06 -12.21 5.66
C ASP A 85 -8.40 -13.71 5.73
N LEU A 86 -7.64 -14.61 5.10
CA LEU A 86 -7.94 -16.05 5.10
C LEU A 86 -7.87 -16.65 6.52
N PRO A 87 -8.64 -17.73 6.80
CA PRO A 87 -8.60 -18.41 8.11
C PRO A 87 -7.22 -18.92 8.54
N ALA A 88 -6.34 -19.19 7.58
CA ALA A 88 -4.96 -19.62 7.86
C ALA A 88 -4.01 -18.48 8.26
N LEU A 89 -4.45 -17.22 8.09
CA LEU A 89 -3.68 -16.00 8.39
C LEU A 89 -4.38 -15.20 9.51
N ASP A 90 -4.98 -14.04 9.22
CA ASP A 90 -5.60 -13.19 10.24
C ASP A 90 -7.02 -13.64 10.63
N ASP A 91 -7.65 -14.54 9.85
CA ASP A 91 -9.03 -15.05 10.06
C ASP A 91 -10.07 -13.92 10.23
N ASP A 92 -9.89 -12.84 9.44
CA ASP A 92 -10.76 -11.67 9.50
C ASP A 92 -12.07 -11.93 8.74
N VAL A 93 -13.20 -11.72 9.43
CA VAL A 93 -14.54 -11.90 8.83
C VAL A 93 -15.13 -10.63 8.22
N LEU A 94 -14.59 -9.46 8.55
CA LEU A 94 -14.99 -8.15 8.01
C LEU A 94 -13.78 -7.32 7.60
N ARG A 95 -13.89 -6.62 6.47
CA ARG A 95 -12.95 -5.62 6.00
C ARG A 95 -13.69 -4.43 5.43
N ARG A 96 -13.34 -3.23 5.89
CA ARG A 96 -13.98 -1.95 5.48
C ARG A 96 -15.51 -1.98 5.63
N GLY A 97 -15.99 -2.66 6.68
CA GLY A 97 -17.43 -2.82 6.97
C GLY A 97 -18.16 -3.82 6.06
N GLN A 98 -17.46 -4.55 5.18
CA GLN A 98 -18.02 -5.60 4.31
C GLN A 98 -17.49 -6.98 4.71
N PRO A 99 -18.22 -8.08 4.46
CA PRO A 99 -17.68 -9.43 4.62
C PRO A 99 -16.42 -9.63 3.79
N THR A 100 -15.41 -10.31 4.34
CA THR A 100 -14.21 -10.66 3.58
C THR A 100 -14.53 -11.67 2.47
N VAL A 101 -13.65 -11.80 1.47
CA VAL A 101 -13.95 -12.61 0.27
C VAL A 101 -14.24 -14.07 0.64
N HIS A 102 -13.49 -14.63 1.60
CA HIS A 102 -13.69 -16.03 2.01
C HIS A 102 -15.03 -16.24 2.73
N VAL A 103 -15.56 -15.21 3.40
CA VAL A 103 -16.88 -15.22 4.05
C VAL A 103 -18.01 -15.01 3.04
N ALA A 104 -17.87 -14.05 2.11
CA ALA A 104 -18.89 -13.75 1.11
C ALA A 104 -19.01 -14.82 0.03
N PHE A 105 -17.92 -15.52 -0.26
CA PHE A 105 -17.83 -16.56 -1.28
C PHE A 105 -17.40 -17.89 -0.65
N ASP A 106 -16.11 -18.20 -0.69
CA ASP A 106 -15.48 -19.37 -0.08
C ASP A 106 -13.95 -19.19 -0.13
N GLU A 107 -13.22 -20.00 0.64
CA GLU A 107 -11.74 -19.93 0.71
C GLU A 107 -11.06 -20.16 -0.65
N ALA A 108 -11.55 -21.10 -1.46
CA ALA A 108 -10.97 -21.39 -2.77
C ALA A 108 -11.09 -20.18 -3.72
N THR A 109 -12.24 -19.51 -3.68
CA THR A 109 -12.48 -18.26 -4.42
C THR A 109 -11.58 -17.15 -3.91
N ALA A 110 -11.40 -17.00 -2.59
CA ALA A 110 -10.53 -15.98 -2.01
C ALA A 110 -9.06 -16.17 -2.42
N ILE A 111 -8.55 -17.40 -2.41
CA ILE A 111 -7.19 -17.72 -2.89
C ILE A 111 -7.04 -17.28 -4.35
N LEU A 112 -7.96 -17.71 -5.23
CA LEU A 112 -7.91 -17.41 -6.66
C LEU A 112 -8.12 -15.92 -6.97
N VAL A 113 -8.90 -15.19 -6.16
CA VAL A 113 -9.03 -13.74 -6.26
C VAL A 113 -7.69 -13.07 -5.99
N GLY A 114 -6.96 -13.49 -4.95
CA GLY A 114 -5.64 -12.94 -4.69
C GLY A 114 -4.64 -13.24 -5.82
N ASP A 115 -4.61 -14.48 -6.32
CA ASP A 115 -3.75 -14.87 -7.45
C ASP A 115 -4.04 -14.03 -8.70
N ALA A 116 -5.33 -13.82 -9.01
CA ALA A 116 -5.77 -13.04 -10.15
C ALA A 116 -5.44 -11.55 -9.99
N LEU A 117 -5.72 -10.95 -8.83
CA LEU A 117 -5.45 -9.53 -8.57
C LEU A 117 -3.96 -9.20 -8.64
N LEU A 118 -3.09 -10.06 -8.08
CA LEU A 118 -1.64 -9.94 -8.23
C LEU A 118 -1.23 -9.94 -9.71
N THR A 119 -1.73 -10.91 -10.46
CA THR A 119 -1.38 -11.11 -11.87
C THR A 119 -1.87 -9.95 -12.75
N GLU A 120 -3.14 -9.56 -12.61
CA GLU A 120 -3.73 -8.45 -13.34
C GLU A 120 -3.05 -7.12 -12.98
N GLY A 121 -2.69 -6.92 -11.71
CA GLY A 121 -1.97 -5.73 -11.29
C GLY A 121 -0.61 -5.57 -11.98
N LEU A 122 0.17 -6.64 -12.09
CA LEU A 122 1.42 -6.63 -12.84
C LEU A 122 1.19 -6.47 -14.35
N LEU A 123 0.14 -7.06 -14.91
CA LEU A 123 -0.21 -6.89 -16.32
C LEU A 123 -0.57 -5.44 -16.67
N LEU A 124 -1.25 -4.72 -15.77
CA LEU A 124 -1.56 -3.31 -15.97
C LEU A 124 -0.29 -2.46 -16.07
N ILE A 125 0.67 -2.68 -15.16
CA ILE A 125 1.96 -1.99 -15.19
C ILE A 125 2.76 -2.37 -16.45
N ALA A 126 2.71 -3.64 -16.87
CA ALA A 126 3.41 -4.12 -18.05
C ALA A 126 2.84 -3.59 -19.38
N ARG A 127 1.55 -3.24 -19.41
CA ARG A 127 0.83 -2.86 -20.64
C ARG A 127 0.64 -1.35 -20.76
N HIS A 128 0.48 -0.63 -19.66
CA HIS A 128 0.19 0.80 -19.65
C HIS A 128 1.37 1.63 -19.12
N PRO A 129 1.57 2.87 -19.61
CA PRO A 129 0.86 3.49 -20.73
C PRO A 129 1.18 2.77 -22.03
N GLU A 130 0.25 2.77 -22.99
CA GLU A 130 0.43 2.05 -24.26
C GLU A 130 1.53 2.68 -25.13
N GLY A 131 2.11 1.88 -26.03
CA GLY A 131 3.07 2.35 -27.01
C GLY A 131 4.51 1.94 -26.72
N LYS A 132 5.34 1.93 -27.78
CA LYS A 132 6.71 1.41 -27.72
C LYS A 132 7.66 2.31 -26.92
N GLY A 133 7.39 3.61 -26.85
CA GLY A 133 8.22 4.56 -26.08
C GLY A 133 8.20 4.32 -24.57
N TRP A 134 7.21 3.57 -24.07
CA TRP A 134 7.08 3.22 -22.66
C TRP A 134 7.69 1.86 -22.30
N ALA A 135 8.19 1.10 -23.28
CA ALA A 135 8.55 -0.30 -23.08
C ALA A 135 9.62 -0.50 -22.00
N GLU A 136 10.69 0.30 -22.02
CA GLU A 136 11.78 0.21 -21.04
C GLU A 136 11.30 0.60 -19.64
N ARG A 137 10.60 1.73 -19.51
CA ARG A 137 10.02 2.20 -18.24
C ARG A 137 9.02 1.23 -17.63
N ARG A 138 8.17 0.59 -18.45
CA ARG A 138 7.25 -0.46 -17.98
C ARG A 138 8.00 -1.70 -17.53
N ALA A 139 9.03 -2.12 -18.26
CA ALA A 139 9.83 -3.29 -17.86
C ALA A 139 10.54 -3.05 -16.53
N GLU A 140 11.13 -1.87 -16.35
CA GLU A 140 11.75 -1.45 -15.08
C GLU A 140 10.71 -1.36 -13.95
N GLY A 141 9.58 -0.69 -14.19
CA GLY A 141 8.49 -0.56 -13.22
C GLY A 141 7.92 -1.91 -12.78
N VAL A 142 7.69 -2.84 -13.70
CA VAL A 142 7.25 -4.20 -13.37
C VAL A 142 8.30 -4.93 -12.53
N ALA A 143 9.57 -4.87 -12.93
CA ALA A 143 10.65 -5.56 -12.21
C ALA A 143 10.79 -5.04 -10.77
N MET A 144 10.77 -3.71 -10.60
CA MET A 144 10.86 -3.05 -9.30
C MET A 144 9.63 -3.38 -8.43
N VAL A 145 8.41 -3.28 -8.95
CA VAL A 145 7.20 -3.61 -8.18
C VAL A 145 7.16 -5.10 -7.82
N ALA A 146 7.56 -5.97 -8.74
CA ALA A 146 7.64 -7.41 -8.49
C ALA A 146 8.66 -7.76 -7.40
N ASP A 147 9.82 -7.08 -7.36
CA ASP A 147 10.80 -7.25 -6.29
C ASP A 147 10.24 -6.80 -4.93
N ALA A 148 9.54 -5.65 -4.90
CA ALA A 148 8.92 -5.09 -3.69
C ALA A 148 7.84 -6.01 -3.08
N ILE A 149 7.18 -6.86 -3.89
CA ILE A 149 6.18 -7.83 -3.42
C ILE A 149 6.70 -9.27 -3.38
N SER A 150 7.99 -9.48 -3.61
CA SER A 150 8.59 -10.82 -3.66
C SER A 150 8.78 -11.44 -2.27
N ALA A 151 9.38 -12.63 -2.23
CA ALA A 151 9.83 -13.27 -0.99
C ALA A 151 10.88 -12.45 -0.20
N ARG A 152 11.55 -11.50 -0.85
CA ARG A 152 12.46 -10.54 -0.18
C ARG A 152 11.78 -9.20 0.13
N GLY A 153 10.54 -9.02 -0.33
CA GLY A 153 9.71 -7.85 -0.12
C GLY A 153 8.50 -8.20 0.76
N MET A 154 7.33 -7.70 0.38
CA MET A 154 6.07 -7.80 1.13
C MET A 154 5.75 -9.19 1.67
N VAL A 155 5.91 -10.24 0.85
CA VAL A 155 5.63 -11.61 1.28
C VAL A 155 6.62 -12.09 2.36
N GLY A 156 7.90 -11.71 2.24
CA GLY A 156 8.89 -12.00 3.29
C GLY A 156 8.56 -11.28 4.60
N GLY A 157 8.14 -10.01 4.51
CA GLY A 157 7.67 -9.24 5.68
C GLY A 157 6.43 -9.85 6.34
N GLN A 158 5.50 -10.39 5.54
CA GLN A 158 4.32 -11.09 6.06
C GLN A 158 4.70 -12.36 6.81
N VAL A 159 5.63 -13.16 6.28
CA VAL A 159 6.13 -14.36 6.98
C VAL A 159 6.75 -13.98 8.32
N GLU A 160 7.58 -12.95 8.35
CA GLU A 160 8.24 -12.51 9.58
C GLU A 160 7.25 -11.97 10.63
N ASP A 161 6.17 -11.32 10.20
CA ASP A 161 5.08 -10.91 11.09
C ASP A 161 4.39 -12.11 11.75
N LEU A 162 4.08 -13.15 10.97
CA LEU A 162 3.47 -14.40 11.48
C LEU A 162 4.42 -15.18 12.42
N GLU A 163 5.73 -15.11 12.20
CA GLU A 163 6.74 -15.66 13.11
C GLU A 163 6.77 -14.88 14.44
N ALA A 164 6.68 -13.55 14.37
CA ALA A 164 6.71 -12.67 15.53
C ALA A 164 5.46 -12.82 16.42
N THR A 165 4.28 -13.08 15.82
CA THR A 165 3.03 -13.38 16.55
C THR A 165 2.93 -14.83 17.01
N GLY A 166 3.88 -15.69 16.63
CA GLY A 166 3.87 -17.11 16.97
C GLY A 166 2.82 -17.94 16.22
N GLN A 167 2.22 -17.39 15.16
CA GLN A 167 1.29 -18.11 14.29
C GLN A 167 2.02 -19.20 13.49
N ILE A 168 3.31 -19.01 13.19
CA ILE A 168 4.20 -20.02 12.61
C ILE A 168 5.51 -20.12 13.40
N ALA A 169 6.21 -21.24 13.26
CA ALA A 169 7.49 -21.44 13.93
C ALA A 169 8.59 -20.56 13.32
N GLY A 170 9.21 -19.69 14.13
CA GLY A 170 10.28 -18.79 13.71
C GLY A 170 11.46 -18.74 14.69
N ALA A 171 12.51 -18.01 14.32
CA ALA A 171 13.67 -17.78 15.18
C ALA A 171 13.45 -16.56 16.09
N ALA A 172 13.64 -16.73 17.40
CA ALA A 172 13.65 -15.60 18.33
C ALA A 172 14.89 -14.73 18.07
N GLY A 173 14.68 -13.62 17.36
CA GLY A 173 15.71 -12.65 17.01
C GLY A 173 15.72 -11.42 17.90
N ASP A 174 16.54 -10.45 17.50
CA ASP A 174 16.50 -9.08 18.01
C ASP A 174 15.16 -8.44 17.61
N LEU A 175 14.31 -8.13 18.61
CA LEU A 175 12.95 -7.63 18.39
C LEU A 175 12.94 -6.32 17.59
N GLU A 176 13.86 -5.40 17.87
CA GLU A 176 13.94 -4.12 17.17
C GLU A 176 14.22 -4.32 15.68
N LYS A 177 15.20 -5.18 15.35
CA LYS A 177 15.51 -5.50 13.95
C LYS A 177 14.40 -6.27 13.25
N THR A 178 13.68 -7.09 13.99
CA THR A 178 12.53 -7.86 13.48
C THR A 178 11.40 -6.90 13.14
N LEU A 179 11.06 -5.98 14.05
CA LEU A 179 10.08 -4.93 13.82
C LEU A 179 10.43 -4.07 12.60
N GLU A 180 11.69 -3.62 12.50
CA GLU A 180 12.15 -2.82 11.36
C GLU A 180 11.97 -3.58 10.03
N ARG A 181 12.32 -4.87 9.99
CA ARG A 181 12.15 -5.69 8.78
C ARG A 181 10.68 -5.90 8.44
N ILE A 182 9.82 -6.20 9.42
CA ILE A 182 8.38 -6.33 9.19
C ILE A 182 7.84 -5.02 8.59
N HIS A 183 8.09 -3.89 9.24
CA HIS A 183 7.60 -2.58 8.80
C HIS A 183 8.10 -2.21 7.40
N ARG A 184 9.41 -2.39 7.15
CA ARG A 184 10.05 -2.09 5.87
C ARG A 184 9.48 -2.94 4.75
N HIS A 185 9.26 -4.23 4.97
CA HIS A 185 8.90 -5.14 3.89
C HIS A 185 7.38 -5.29 3.74
N LYS A 186 6.63 -5.60 4.81
CA LYS A 186 5.19 -5.87 4.75
C LYS A 186 4.39 -4.65 4.29
N THR A 187 4.70 -3.48 4.82
CA THR A 187 3.94 -2.24 4.52
C THR A 187 4.75 -1.27 3.66
N GLY A 188 6.00 -1.01 4.05
CA GLY A 188 6.84 0.02 3.45
C GLY A 188 7.19 -0.24 1.98
N ALA A 189 7.51 -1.49 1.62
CA ALA A 189 8.01 -1.83 0.29
C ALA A 189 7.03 -1.44 -0.82
N LEU A 190 5.73 -1.70 -0.65
CA LEU A 190 4.73 -1.35 -1.66
C LEU A 190 4.40 0.15 -1.67
N LEU A 191 4.52 0.85 -0.54
CA LEU A 191 4.39 2.32 -0.50
C LEU A 191 5.53 2.99 -1.24
N ARG A 192 6.77 2.57 -0.97
CA ARG A 192 7.97 3.03 -1.69
C ARG A 192 7.88 2.72 -3.17
N ALA A 193 7.54 1.48 -3.53
CA ALA A 193 7.35 1.08 -4.92
C ALA A 193 6.27 1.90 -5.62
N SER A 194 5.26 2.39 -4.91
CA SER A 194 4.25 3.29 -5.49
C SER A 194 4.87 4.62 -5.93
N VAL A 195 5.69 5.22 -5.07
CA VAL A 195 6.42 6.47 -5.38
C VAL A 195 7.41 6.25 -6.52
N GLU A 196 8.23 5.20 -6.42
CA GLU A 196 9.23 4.84 -7.44
C GLU A 196 8.58 4.58 -8.80
N LEU A 197 7.46 3.87 -8.86
CA LEU A 197 6.75 3.59 -10.11
C LEU A 197 6.32 4.89 -10.82
N GLY A 198 5.84 5.88 -10.06
CA GLY A 198 5.48 7.19 -10.61
C GLY A 198 6.67 7.88 -11.28
N ALA A 199 7.80 7.92 -10.59
CA ALA A 199 9.05 8.52 -11.07
C ALA A 199 9.64 7.77 -12.27
N ILE A 200 9.72 6.44 -12.22
CA ILE A 200 10.22 5.59 -13.31
C ILE A 200 9.38 5.80 -14.58
N LEU A 201 8.05 5.83 -14.46
CA LEU A 201 7.19 6.08 -15.61
C LEU A 201 7.36 7.51 -16.15
N ALA A 202 7.65 8.51 -15.31
CA ALA A 202 8.00 9.86 -15.78
C ALA A 202 9.34 9.91 -16.55
N GLY A 203 10.16 8.86 -16.44
CA GLY A 203 11.47 8.76 -17.08
C GLY A 203 12.62 9.19 -16.19
N VAL A 204 12.43 9.15 -14.87
CA VAL A 204 13.53 9.30 -13.90
C VAL A 204 14.35 8.01 -13.87
N GLU A 205 15.66 8.13 -14.03
CA GLU A 205 16.56 6.98 -14.17
C GLU A 205 17.79 7.13 -13.27
N GLY A 206 18.41 6.00 -12.90
CA GLY A 206 19.71 5.97 -12.23
C GLY A 206 19.74 6.74 -10.91
N SER A 207 20.72 7.65 -10.75
CA SER A 207 20.90 8.40 -9.50
C SER A 207 19.76 9.35 -9.18
N ASP A 208 19.00 9.78 -10.20
CA ASP A 208 17.94 10.77 -10.04
C ASP A 208 16.68 10.15 -9.41
N LEU A 209 16.61 8.82 -9.33
CA LEU A 209 15.55 8.10 -8.61
C LEU A 209 15.78 8.13 -7.08
N GLY A 210 17.01 8.37 -6.62
CA GLY A 210 17.39 8.33 -5.20
C GLY A 210 16.49 9.16 -4.28
N PRO A 211 16.18 10.43 -4.59
CA PRO A 211 15.25 11.23 -3.80
C PRO A 211 13.85 10.60 -3.61
N PHE A 212 13.32 9.93 -4.64
CA PHE A 212 12.02 9.26 -4.59
C PHE A 212 12.07 7.98 -3.75
N VAL A 213 13.18 7.23 -3.82
CA VAL A 213 13.42 6.05 -2.97
C VAL A 213 13.44 6.46 -1.52
N ASP A 214 14.25 7.47 -1.19
CA ASP A 214 14.41 8.00 0.15
C ASP A 214 13.09 8.53 0.73
N TYR A 215 12.32 9.28 -0.06
CA TYR A 215 10.99 9.75 0.33
C TYR A 215 10.04 8.56 0.59
N GLY A 216 10.04 7.56 -0.29
CA GLY A 216 9.17 6.39 -0.15
C GLY A 216 9.50 5.51 1.05
N ASP A 217 10.79 5.34 1.39
CA ASP A 217 11.25 4.61 2.59
C ASP A 217 10.77 5.32 3.87
N ASP A 218 10.97 6.63 3.98
CA ASP A 218 10.53 7.41 5.15
C ASP A 218 8.99 7.45 5.25
N LEU A 219 8.29 7.46 4.11
CA LEU A 219 6.82 7.46 4.06
C LEU A 219 6.28 6.12 4.57
N GLY A 220 6.92 5.02 4.20
CA GLY A 220 6.60 3.69 4.71
C GLY A 220 6.76 3.60 6.23
N LEU A 221 7.86 4.15 6.75
CA LEU A 221 8.12 4.19 8.19
C LEU A 221 7.07 5.05 8.93
N ALA A 222 6.81 6.26 8.43
CA ALA A 222 5.81 7.16 9.02
C ALA A 222 4.42 6.53 9.03
N PHE A 223 4.02 5.88 7.93
CA PHE A 223 2.72 5.22 7.82
C PHE A 223 2.55 4.19 8.94
N GLN A 224 3.56 3.35 9.17
CA GLN A 224 3.47 2.29 10.15
C GLN A 224 3.49 2.81 11.59
N ILE A 225 4.36 3.78 11.92
CA ILE A 225 4.34 4.41 13.25
C ILE A 225 2.98 5.07 13.51
N ALA A 226 2.41 5.74 12.50
CA ALA A 226 1.07 6.33 12.61
C ALA A 226 -0.03 5.27 12.78
N ASP A 227 0.07 4.12 12.10
CA ASP A 227 -0.85 2.97 12.27
C ASP A 227 -0.80 2.45 13.72
N ASP A 228 0.41 2.16 14.23
CA ASP A 228 0.60 1.65 15.58
C ASP A 228 0.07 2.62 16.65
N ILE A 229 0.26 3.94 16.44
CA ILE A 229 -0.28 4.98 17.32
C ILE A 229 -1.81 5.00 17.27
N LEU A 230 -2.41 4.88 16.08
CA LEU A 230 -3.86 4.85 15.91
C LEU A 230 -4.47 3.63 16.59
N ASP A 231 -3.90 2.44 16.37
CA ASP A 231 -4.39 1.20 16.95
C ASP A 231 -4.29 1.20 18.48
N ALA A 232 -3.23 1.81 19.04
CA ALA A 232 -3.08 1.98 20.48
C ALA A 232 -3.98 3.09 21.09
N SER A 233 -4.44 4.06 20.28
CA SER A 233 -5.21 5.21 20.75
C SER A 233 -6.71 5.12 20.45
N ALA A 234 -7.14 4.22 19.58
CA ALA A 234 -8.53 4.10 19.13
C ALA A 234 -9.41 3.36 20.16
N GLY A 235 -10.64 3.85 20.35
CA GLY A 235 -11.71 3.09 21.00
C GLY A 235 -12.39 2.11 20.03
N ALA A 236 -13.15 1.15 20.57
CA ALA A 236 -13.96 0.11 19.89
C ALA A 236 -14.51 0.45 18.49
N ASP A 237 -14.98 1.69 18.29
CA ASP A 237 -15.88 2.05 17.20
C ASP A 237 -15.21 2.78 16.00
N ASP A 238 -13.96 3.22 16.10
CA ASP A 238 -13.40 4.20 15.14
C ASP A 238 -12.61 3.60 13.94
N LEU A 239 -12.16 2.33 13.98
CA LEU A 239 -11.22 1.79 12.97
C LEU A 239 -11.84 0.90 11.89
N GLY A 240 -13.13 0.55 11.99
CA GLY A 240 -13.76 -0.42 11.08
C GLY A 240 -13.12 -1.83 11.15
N LYS A 241 -12.30 -2.07 12.18
CA LYS A 241 -11.69 -3.33 12.64
C LYS A 241 -11.84 -3.39 14.16
N SER A 242 -11.73 -4.57 14.78
CA SER A 242 -11.77 -4.70 16.25
C SER A 242 -10.49 -4.08 16.88
N PRO A 243 -10.58 -3.03 17.73
CA PRO A 243 -9.39 -2.45 18.36
C PRO A 243 -8.87 -3.30 19.52
N GLY A 244 -7.60 -3.08 19.87
CA GLY A 244 -6.86 -3.93 20.82
C GLY A 244 -6.48 -5.30 20.25
N LYS A 245 -6.70 -5.54 18.95
CA LYS A 245 -6.32 -6.78 18.25
C LYS A 245 -4.83 -7.05 18.36
N ASP A 246 -4.00 -6.02 18.21
CA ASP A 246 -2.54 -6.21 18.23
C ASP A 246 -2.04 -6.63 19.61
N GLU A 247 -2.57 -6.04 20.69
CA GLU A 247 -2.25 -6.46 22.05
C GLU A 247 -2.80 -7.86 22.36
N ALA A 248 -4.01 -8.17 21.90
CA ALA A 248 -4.62 -9.50 22.05
C ALA A 248 -3.92 -10.61 21.23
N ALA A 249 -3.32 -10.24 20.09
CA ALA A 249 -2.57 -11.12 19.20
C ALA A 249 -1.08 -11.18 19.54
N GLY A 250 -0.60 -10.40 20.52
CA GLY A 250 0.81 -10.32 20.88
C GLY A 250 1.69 -9.74 19.76
N LYS A 251 1.14 -8.90 18.89
CA LYS A 251 1.87 -8.28 17.78
C LYS A 251 2.97 -7.36 18.29
N LEU A 252 4.12 -7.44 17.64
CA LEU A 252 5.23 -6.53 17.87
C LEU A 252 4.98 -5.24 17.10
N THR A 253 4.76 -4.14 17.83
CA THR A 253 4.54 -2.80 17.27
C THR A 253 5.51 -1.79 17.86
N TYR A 254 5.66 -0.63 17.23
CA TYR A 254 6.50 0.46 17.74
C TYR A 254 6.03 0.94 19.11
N VAL A 255 4.72 0.98 19.35
CA VAL A 255 4.14 1.36 20.65
C VAL A 255 4.44 0.31 21.72
N THR A 256 4.36 -0.99 21.40
CA THR A 256 4.70 -2.05 22.37
C THR A 256 6.18 -2.05 22.74
N LEU A 257 7.07 -1.69 21.79
CA LEU A 257 8.51 -1.72 22.00
C LEU A 257 9.04 -0.47 22.72
N TYR A 258 8.54 0.72 22.37
CA TYR A 258 9.10 1.99 22.85
C TYR A 258 8.11 2.85 23.67
N GLY A 259 6.84 2.51 23.68
CA GLY A 259 5.77 3.29 24.29
C GLY A 259 5.25 4.42 23.41
N LEU A 260 4.02 4.85 23.70
CA LEU A 260 3.25 5.81 22.89
C LEU A 260 3.94 7.18 22.75
N ASP A 261 4.55 7.69 23.82
CA ASP A 261 5.24 9.00 23.80
C ASP A 261 6.51 8.98 22.95
N GLN A 262 7.22 7.84 22.89
CA GLN A 262 8.38 7.69 22.01
C GLN A 262 7.94 7.49 20.56
N ALA A 263 6.85 6.76 20.32
CA ALA A 263 6.25 6.61 19.00
C ALA A 263 5.87 7.97 18.39
N ARG A 264 5.19 8.83 19.17
CA ARG A 264 4.80 10.18 18.73
C ARG A 264 6.00 11.05 18.38
N ARG A 265 7.01 11.09 19.25
CA ARG A 265 8.25 11.84 18.98
C ARG A 265 8.95 11.34 17.72
N ARG A 266 9.01 10.03 17.51
CA ARG A 266 9.60 9.47 16.30
C ARG A 266 8.79 9.85 15.06
N LEU A 267 7.46 9.83 15.14
CA LEU A 267 6.60 10.24 14.03
C LEU A 267 6.83 11.70 13.65
N ASP A 268 6.95 12.60 14.64
CA ASP A 268 7.24 14.02 14.41
C ASP A 268 8.60 14.23 13.70
N GLU A 269 9.63 13.48 14.11
CA GLU A 269 10.96 13.50 13.45
C GLU A 269 10.89 13.04 11.99
N VAL A 270 10.19 11.93 11.73
CA VAL A 270 10.06 11.37 10.38
C VAL A 270 9.17 12.27 9.51
N GLU A 271 8.12 12.89 10.07
CA GLU A 271 7.29 13.86 9.36
C GLU A 271 8.13 15.05 8.87
N GLN A 272 9.02 15.59 9.70
CA GLN A 272 9.90 16.68 9.30
C GLN A 272 10.83 16.25 8.15
N GLN A 273 11.44 15.07 8.26
CA GLN A 273 12.32 14.52 7.22
C GLN A 273 11.57 14.31 5.90
N LEU A 274 10.34 13.81 5.96
CA LEU A 274 9.49 13.62 4.78
C LEU A 274 9.16 14.91 4.07
N ILE A 275 8.84 15.97 4.83
CA ILE A 275 8.56 17.29 4.28
C ILE A 275 9.83 17.81 3.58
N GLU A 276 10.99 17.78 4.24
CA GLU A 276 12.26 18.22 3.64
C GLU A 276 12.59 17.48 2.34
N ARG A 277 12.34 16.17 2.28
CA ARG A 277 12.52 15.37 1.06
C ARG A 277 11.53 15.70 -0.04
N ALA A 278 10.26 15.90 0.30
CA ALA A 278 9.25 16.34 -0.66
C ALA A 278 9.63 17.69 -1.27
N GLU A 279 10.04 18.66 -0.44
CA GLU A 279 10.47 19.97 -0.90
C GLU A 279 11.69 19.89 -1.82
N ALA A 280 12.61 18.95 -1.56
CA ALA A 280 13.76 18.73 -2.43
C ALA A 280 13.38 18.16 -3.80
N ILE A 281 12.26 17.43 -3.92
CA ILE A 281 11.78 16.84 -5.17
C ILE A 281 10.99 17.87 -6.00
N GLU A 282 10.05 18.58 -5.38
CA GLU A 282 9.02 19.37 -6.09
C GLU A 282 8.86 20.81 -5.58
N GLY A 283 9.63 21.22 -4.57
CA GLY A 283 9.54 22.52 -3.93
C GLY A 283 8.50 22.61 -2.80
N PRO A 284 8.42 23.76 -2.09
CA PRO A 284 7.67 23.92 -0.82
C PRO A 284 6.14 23.85 -0.93
N ASP A 285 5.57 23.99 -2.13
CA ASP A 285 4.12 24.00 -2.36
C ASP A 285 3.65 22.76 -3.15
N GLY A 286 4.45 21.70 -3.14
CA GLY A 286 4.18 20.47 -3.86
C GLY A 286 3.16 19.53 -3.21
N GLU A 287 2.68 18.55 -3.97
CA GLU A 287 1.62 17.62 -3.55
C GLU A 287 2.15 16.47 -2.65
N LEU A 288 3.42 16.05 -2.77
CA LEU A 288 4.08 15.06 -1.90
C LEU A 288 4.21 15.54 -0.45
N GLY A 289 4.48 16.83 -0.24
CA GLY A 289 4.56 17.41 1.10
C GLY A 289 3.21 17.34 1.82
N ALA A 290 2.12 17.62 1.09
CA ALA A 290 0.76 17.49 1.60
C ALA A 290 0.41 16.02 1.92
N LEU A 291 0.80 15.08 1.05
CA LEU A 291 0.57 13.64 1.30
C LEU A 291 1.34 13.13 2.53
N ALA A 292 2.57 13.59 2.76
CA ALA A 292 3.35 13.24 3.95
C ALA A 292 2.60 13.66 5.24
N GLN A 293 2.13 14.91 5.30
CA GLN A 293 1.35 15.40 6.43
C GLN A 293 0.07 14.59 6.66
N PHE A 294 -0.62 14.21 5.57
CA PHE A 294 -1.80 13.37 5.68
C PHE A 294 -1.49 11.98 6.25
N VAL A 295 -0.42 11.33 5.79
CA VAL A 295 -0.02 10.00 6.28
C VAL A 295 0.30 10.05 7.78
N CYS A 296 1.02 11.07 8.24
CA CYS A 296 1.38 11.21 9.65
C CYS A 296 0.19 11.58 10.55
N ARG A 297 -0.78 12.36 10.05
CA ARG A 297 -1.84 12.98 10.88
C ARG A 297 -3.24 12.41 10.65
N ARG A 298 -3.36 11.34 9.87
CA ARG A 298 -4.63 10.64 9.62
C ARG A 298 -5.29 10.20 10.93
N LYS A 299 -6.62 10.24 10.96
CA LYS A 299 -7.45 9.88 12.13
C LYS A 299 -8.18 8.54 11.97
N SER A 300 -8.11 7.96 10.78
CA SER A 300 -8.73 6.72 10.34
C SER A 300 -7.97 6.26 9.12
#